data_AF-A0A2W5DBX8-F1
#
_entry.id   AF-A0A2W5DBX8-F1
#
_cell.length_a   1.000
_cell.length_b   1.000
_cell.length_c   1.000
_cell.angle_alpha   90.00
_cell.angle_beta   90.00
_cell.angle_gamma   90.00
#
_symmetry.space_group_name_H-M   'P 1'
#
loop_
_entity.id
_entity.type
_entity.pdbx_description
1 polymer ?
#
loop_
_entity_poly.entity_id
_entity_poly.type
_entity_poly.pdbx_seq_one_letter_code
_entity_poly.pdbx_strand_id
1 'polypeptide(L)' 'MSTLMDEEIKRWTPKRKTALVLEIIQGKASVSEASRTYDLPPSEIES' A
#
# COMPACT_ATOMS: atom_id res chain seq x y z
N MET A 1 28.98 -4.90 8.46
CA MET A 1 27.69 -5.47 8.04
C MET A 1 26.62 -4.41 8.30
N SER A 2 26.25 -3.65 7.27
CA SER A 2 25.24 -2.59 7.35
C SER A 2 24.31 -2.72 6.17
N THR A 3 23.24 -3.53 6.29
CA THR A 3 22.22 -3.68 5.24
C THR A 3 20.83 -3.97 5.81
N LEU A 4 20.52 -3.56 7.05
CA LEU A 4 19.24 -3.92 7.70
C LEU A 4 18.33 -2.73 8.03
N MET A 5 18.70 -1.50 7.68
CA MET A 5 18.01 -0.32 8.23
C MET A 5 17.39 0.63 7.19
N ASP A 6 17.56 0.38 5.89
CA ASP A 6 17.02 1.25 4.83
C ASP A 6 15.84 0.65 4.04
N GLU A 7 15.57 -0.66 4.16
CA GLU A 7 14.41 -1.29 3.49
C GLU A 7 13.11 -1.25 4.31
N GLU A 8 13.18 -0.84 5.58
CA GLU A 8 12.02 -0.87 6.50
C GLU A 8 11.09 0.34 6.32
N ILE A 9 11.54 1.43 5.69
CA ILE A 9 10.90 2.75 5.81
C ILE A 9 9.84 3.03 4.71
N LYS A 10 9.67 2.16 3.70
CA LYS A 10 8.61 2.28 2.67
C LYS A 10 7.83 0.99 2.39
N ARG A 11 7.92 -0.01 3.26
CA ARG A 11 7.31 -1.32 3.00
C ARG A 11 5.85 -1.34 3.42
N TRP A 12 4.97 -1.19 2.44
CA TRP A 12 3.58 -1.50 2.65
C TRP A 12 3.43 -2.98 2.99
N THR A 13 3.07 -3.28 4.23
CA THR A 13 3.01 -4.67 4.70
C THR A 13 1.90 -5.43 3.94
N PRO A 14 2.09 -6.73 3.62
CA PRO A 14 1.09 -7.51 2.88
C PRO A 14 -0.31 -7.44 3.50
N LYS A 15 -0.37 -7.36 4.83
CA LYS A 15 -1.59 -7.21 5.62
C LYS A 15 -2.32 -5.89 5.39
N ARG A 16 -1.59 -4.78 5.25
CA ARG A 16 -2.19 -3.48 4.92
C ARG A 16 -2.67 -3.44 3.46
N LYS A 17 -1.99 -4.13 2.53
CA LYS A 17 -2.35 -4.21 1.10
C LYS A 17 -3.67 -4.92 0.92
N THR A 18 -3.80 -6.07 1.57
CA THR A 18 -5.07 -6.80 1.57
C THR A 18 -6.21 -6.00 2.21
N ALA A 19 -5.99 -5.35 3.36
CA ALA A 19 -7.02 -4.52 3.98
C ALA A 19 -7.50 -3.39 3.05
N LEU A 20 -6.57 -2.67 2.42
CA LEU A 20 -6.86 -1.57 1.50
C LEU A 20 -7.59 -2.05 0.23
N VAL A 21 -7.13 -3.14 -0.37
CA VAL A 21 -7.79 -3.75 -1.54
C VAL A 21 -9.21 -4.19 -1.21
N LEU A 22 -9.44 -4.75 0.00
CA LEU A 22 -10.78 -5.11 0.46
C LEU A 22 -11.68 -3.88 0.61
N GLU A 23 -11.18 -2.77 1.16
CA GLU A 23 -11.93 -1.51 1.25
C GLU A 23 -12.26 -0.93 -0.13
N ILE A 24 -11.35 -1.08 -1.10
CA ILE A 24 -11.55 -0.64 -2.49
C ILE A 24 -12.63 -1.48 -3.17
N ILE A 25 -12.58 -2.81 -3.04
CA ILE A 25 -13.59 -3.72 -3.60
C ILE A 25 -14.95 -3.50 -2.94
N GLN A 26 -14.99 -3.15 -1.65
CA GLN A 26 -16.22 -2.80 -0.93
C GLN A 26 -16.76 -1.41 -1.29
N GLY A 27 -16.04 -0.62 -2.10
CA GLY A 27 -16.43 0.74 -2.49
C GLY A 27 -16.29 1.78 -1.38
N LYS A 28 -15.55 1.47 -0.31
CA LYS A 28 -15.30 2.39 0.82
C LYS A 28 -14.12 3.32 0.56
N ALA A 29 -13.17 2.88 -0.28
CA ALA A 29 -12.04 3.67 -0.74
C ALA A 29 -11.91 3.53 -2.27
N SER A 30 -11.35 4.52 -2.94
CA SER A 30 -10.97 4.38 -4.35
C SER A 30 -9.46 4.22 -4.49
N VAL A 31 -9.00 3.55 -5.56
CA VAL A 31 -7.57 3.41 -5.88
C VAL A 31 -6.88 4.79 -5.91
N SER A 32 -7.56 5.81 -6.41
CA SER A 32 -7.04 7.19 -6.47
C SER A 32 -6.89 7.83 -5.09
N GLU A 33 -7.85 7.62 -4.20
CA GLU A 33 -7.81 8.13 -2.83
C GLU A 33 -6.75 7.41 -2.00
N ALA A 34 -6.69 6.09 -2.13
CA ALA A 34 -5.67 5.25 -1.51
C ALA A 34 -4.26 5.64 -1.97
N SER A 35 -4.08 5.83 -3.29
CA SER A 35 -2.81 6.26 -3.87
C SER A 35 -2.35 7.59 -3.29
N ARG A 36 -3.25 8.58 -3.16
CA ARG A 36 -2.92 9.89 -2.57
C ARG A 36 -2.68 9.85 -1.06
N THR A 37 -3.46 9.04 -0.35
CA THR A 37 -3.41 8.96 1.12
C THR A 37 -2.17 8.23 1.60
N TYR A 38 -1.76 7.19 0.89
CA TYR A 38 -0.65 6.32 1.27
C TYR A 38 0.61 6.55 0.42
N ASP A 39 0.59 7.51 -0.50
CA ASP A 39 1.66 7.78 -1.48
C ASP A 39 2.10 6.51 -2.23
N LEU A 40 1.13 5.63 -2.50
CA LEU A 40 1.34 4.36 -3.19
C LEU A 40 1.00 4.54 -4.67
N PRO A 41 1.85 4.10 -5.59
CA PRO A 41 1.46 4.06 -7.00
C PRO A 41 0.31 3.04 -7.18
N PRO A 42 -0.66 3.31 -8.07
CA PRO A 42 -1.75 2.36 -8.35
C PRO A 42 -1.25 0.96 -8.68
N SER A 43 -0.13 0.88 -9.40
CA SER A 43 0.56 -0.38 -9.73
C SER A 43 0.95 -1.21 -8.50
N GLU A 44 1.24 -0.59 -7.36
CA GLU A 44 1.52 -1.34 -6.12
C GLU A 44 0.24 -1.82 -5.42
N ILE A 45 -0.90 -1.21 -5.69
CA ILE A 45 -2.21 -1.57 -5.12
C ILE A 45 -2.86 -2.69 -5.96
N GLU A 46 -2.62 -2.68 -7.29
CA GLU A 46 -3.19 -3.61 -8.27
C GLU A 46 -2.36 -4.89 -8.48
N SER A 47 -1.13 -4.95 -7.95
CA SER A 47 -0.17 -6.04 -8.16
C SER A 47 -0.23 -7.16 -7.13
#